data_AF-A0A2W1BFP6-F1
#
_entry.id   AF-A0A2W1BFP6-F1
#
_cell.length_a   1.000
_cell.length_b   1.000
_cell.length_c   1.000
_cell.angle_alpha   90.00
_cell.angle_beta   90.00
_cell.angle_gamma   90.00
#
_symmetry.space_group_name_H-M   'P 1'
#
loop_
_entity.id
_entity.type
_entity.pdbx_description
1 polymer ?
#
loop_
_entity_poly.entity_id
_entity_poly.type
_entity_poly.pdbx_seq_one_letter_code
_entity_poly.pdbx_strand_id
1 'polypeptide(L)'
;MYDFDGDYETVFTGTDDVKVSGLIDTYRGSTDLPQWNGKHCSNVQYASDGTKFKGGVERNETILFYRKSLCRAAPLIPIDEGVKSGLKGYKYTFPENMLDNGKYIKENECFCRNGKCLPDGLIDVTDCYYGFPIALSYPHFWKGDDVLFSKVEGLTPSKEKHETAFWIEPQSGLPLDVSSKFQINMALGDISSITNAEHFSDMYLPLLWFDIRMHALPTSLKNRFNLYLNILPVVEQGAMYLLFITGAIFILLTVYILTFKVMFRKPKTFDAWKEKESIYAACEIPLSDTDTDNDIKQSVLKIHSEKLKDLSSKLSDRMYDTVGSVKDKVVEELNHVKNVFDRRGSKVAEAHDSFKNDNEYAAIKQSDSEDDYKYLEILDDGSDLVPQKYETERSEKLKELDSDDRR
;
A
#
# COMPACT_ATOMS: atom_id res chain seq x y z
N MET A 1 21.40 -5.55 -18.25
CA MET A 1 20.77 -4.21 -18.31
C MET A 1 20.27 -3.73 -16.95
N TYR A 2 20.14 -4.62 -15.95
CA TYR A 2 20.11 -4.24 -14.54
C TYR A 2 21.39 -4.81 -13.91
N ASP A 3 22.28 -3.93 -13.46
CA ASP A 3 23.31 -4.31 -12.51
C ASP A 3 22.66 -4.22 -11.13
N PHE A 4 22.51 -5.36 -10.47
CA PHE A 4 21.89 -5.43 -9.14
C PHE A 4 22.93 -5.24 -8.03
N ASP A 5 24.22 -5.22 -8.36
CA ASP A 5 25.28 -5.05 -7.39
C ASP A 5 25.49 -3.56 -7.09
N GLY A 6 25.12 -3.14 -5.87
CA GLY A 6 25.27 -1.76 -5.40
C GLY A 6 24.19 -0.79 -5.87
N ASP A 7 23.14 -1.28 -6.53
CA ASP A 7 21.92 -0.53 -6.83
C ASP A 7 20.85 -0.86 -5.80
N TYR A 8 20.60 0.07 -4.88
CA TYR A 8 19.62 -0.11 -3.81
C TYR A 8 18.86 1.18 -3.54
N GLU A 9 17.60 1.02 -3.14
CA GLU A 9 16.70 2.09 -2.72
C GLU A 9 16.36 1.87 -1.25
N THR A 10 16.40 2.94 -0.45
CA THR A 10 15.81 2.92 0.89
C THR A 10 14.43 3.57 0.81
N VAL A 11 13.49 3.02 1.54
CA VAL A 11 12.11 3.53 1.61
C VAL A 11 11.74 3.84 3.05
N PHE A 12 10.91 4.86 3.23
CA PHE A 12 10.36 5.18 4.55
C PHE A 12 9.46 4.04 5.03
N THR A 13 9.72 3.53 6.24
CA THR A 13 8.89 2.49 6.86
C THR A 13 7.50 3.03 7.24
N GLY A 14 7.41 4.32 7.54
CA GLY A 14 6.21 4.97 8.07
C GLY A 14 6.06 4.86 9.59
N THR A 15 7.12 4.48 10.31
CA THR A 15 7.11 4.41 11.78
C THR A 15 6.89 5.78 12.41
N ASP A 16 7.52 6.83 11.89
CA ASP A 16 7.38 8.20 12.39
C ASP A 16 6.18 8.93 11.78
N ASP A 17 6.00 8.82 10.46
CA ASP A 17 4.83 9.33 9.75
C ASP A 17 4.31 8.29 8.74
N VAL A 18 3.12 7.78 9.03
CA VAL A 18 2.45 6.76 8.20
C VAL A 18 2.16 7.29 6.78
N LYS A 19 2.02 8.61 6.60
CA LYS A 19 1.70 9.22 5.29
C LYS A 19 2.81 9.06 4.27
N VAL A 20 4.07 8.97 4.70
CA VAL A 20 5.23 8.81 3.81
C VAL A 20 5.67 7.35 3.66
N SER A 21 4.95 6.41 4.28
CA SER A 21 5.27 4.97 4.22
C SER A 21 5.33 4.48 2.76
N GLY A 22 6.43 3.79 2.43
CA GLY A 22 6.68 3.23 1.10
C GLY A 22 7.23 4.22 0.07
N LEU A 23 7.39 5.51 0.43
CA LEU A 23 8.06 6.48 -0.44
C LEU A 23 9.57 6.32 -0.35
N ILE A 24 10.28 6.71 -1.42
CA ILE A 24 11.73 6.66 -1.50
C ILE A 24 12.36 7.67 -0.54
N ASP A 25 13.32 7.22 0.25
CA ASP A 25 14.16 8.09 1.07
C ASP A 25 15.49 8.40 0.36
N THR A 26 16.23 7.36 -0.01
CA THR A 26 17.48 7.51 -0.77
C THR A 26 17.60 6.49 -1.90
N TYR A 27 18.28 6.90 -2.97
CA TYR A 27 18.75 6.05 -4.04
C TYR A 27 20.28 5.95 -3.95
N ARG A 28 20.80 4.74 -3.77
CA ARG A 28 22.24 4.46 -3.57
C ARG A 28 22.86 5.30 -2.43
N GLY A 29 22.10 5.52 -1.36
CA GLY A 29 22.52 6.30 -0.18
C GLY A 29 22.45 7.82 -0.33
N SER A 30 21.96 8.34 -1.47
CA SER A 30 21.78 9.77 -1.73
C SER A 30 20.30 10.10 -1.97
N THR A 31 19.84 11.28 -1.54
CA THR A 31 18.51 11.78 -1.92
C THR A 31 18.44 12.24 -3.38
N ASP A 32 19.61 12.37 -4.01
CA ASP A 32 19.79 12.95 -5.33
C ASP A 32 20.42 11.94 -6.30
N LEU A 33 19.87 11.90 -7.50
CA LEU A 33 20.39 11.14 -8.63
C LEU A 33 21.72 11.73 -9.12
N PRO A 34 22.75 10.89 -9.33
CA PRO A 34 24.05 11.36 -9.79
C PRO A 34 24.05 11.88 -11.24
N GLN A 35 23.01 11.57 -12.03
CA GLN A 35 22.92 11.95 -13.44
C GLN A 35 22.54 13.42 -13.65
N TRP A 36 21.93 14.06 -12.64
CA TRP A 36 21.38 15.40 -12.78
C TRP A 36 22.06 16.39 -11.84
N ASN A 37 22.21 17.63 -12.31
CA ASN A 37 22.73 18.71 -11.50
C ASN A 37 21.60 19.49 -10.84
N GLY A 38 21.81 19.87 -9.58
CA GLY A 38 20.87 20.71 -8.84
C GLY A 38 19.68 19.94 -8.28
N LYS A 39 19.25 20.35 -7.08
CA LYS A 39 18.20 19.66 -6.31
C LYS A 39 16.87 19.51 -7.06
N HIS A 40 16.52 20.45 -7.93
CA HIS A 40 15.28 20.38 -8.72
C HIS A 40 15.22 19.14 -9.63
N CYS A 41 16.31 18.85 -10.35
CA CYS A 41 16.34 17.74 -11.30
C CYS A 41 16.78 16.41 -10.67
N SER A 42 17.64 16.47 -9.64
CA SER A 42 18.25 15.28 -9.06
C SER A 42 17.42 14.63 -7.96
N ASN A 43 16.61 15.39 -7.23
CA ASN A 43 16.00 14.87 -6.01
C ASN A 43 14.92 13.81 -6.28
N VAL A 44 15.00 12.70 -5.56
CA VAL A 44 14.03 11.59 -5.62
C VAL A 44 13.36 11.30 -4.27
N GLN A 45 13.73 12.04 -3.23
CA GLN A 45 13.17 11.83 -1.91
C GLN A 45 11.67 12.11 -1.90
N TYR A 46 10.91 11.30 -1.16
CA TYR A 46 9.44 11.29 -1.12
C TYR A 46 8.76 10.95 -2.45
N ALA A 47 9.51 10.48 -3.46
CA ALA A 47 8.91 9.96 -4.68
C ALA A 47 8.30 8.58 -4.44
N SER A 48 7.14 8.36 -5.05
CA SER A 48 6.52 7.06 -5.18
C SER A 48 7.24 6.28 -6.26
N ASP A 49 7.84 5.17 -5.85
CA ASP A 49 7.91 4.01 -6.70
C ASP A 49 6.44 3.64 -6.99
N GLY A 50 5.89 3.54 -8.19
CA GLY A 50 4.43 3.34 -8.38
C GLY A 50 3.66 2.19 -7.66
N THR A 51 4.22 1.47 -6.68
CA THR A 51 3.50 0.55 -5.80
C THR A 51 2.79 1.24 -4.64
N LYS A 52 3.32 2.37 -4.15
CA LYS A 52 2.76 3.09 -3.00
C LYS A 52 2.99 4.60 -3.11
N PHE A 53 1.90 5.36 -3.03
CA PHE A 53 1.92 6.81 -3.03
C PHE A 53 1.72 7.36 -1.61
N LYS A 54 1.94 8.67 -1.46
CA LYS A 54 1.72 9.40 -0.23
C LYS A 54 0.28 9.18 0.25
N GLY A 55 0.11 8.88 1.53
CA GLY A 55 -1.19 8.77 2.18
C GLY A 55 -1.70 10.12 2.70
N GLY A 56 -3.02 10.23 2.84
CA GLY A 56 -3.68 11.43 3.33
C GLY A 56 -3.48 12.64 2.42
N VAL A 57 -3.50 12.42 1.10
CA VAL A 57 -3.30 13.49 0.11
C VAL A 57 -4.54 14.36 -0.04
N GLU A 58 -4.33 15.66 -0.20
CA GLU A 58 -5.40 16.61 -0.47
C GLU A 58 -5.73 16.65 -1.97
N ARG A 59 -6.93 17.16 -2.31
CA ARG A 59 -7.44 17.18 -3.70
C ARG A 59 -6.52 17.91 -4.69
N ASN A 60 -5.80 18.95 -4.24
CA ASN A 60 -4.95 19.79 -5.09
C ASN A 60 -3.46 19.57 -4.83
N GLU A 61 -3.11 18.49 -4.12
CA GLU A 61 -1.74 18.20 -3.76
C GLU A 61 -1.01 17.49 -4.91
N THR A 62 0.17 17.96 -5.26
CA THR A 62 1.08 17.32 -6.23
C THR A 62 1.93 16.28 -5.50
N ILE A 63 2.10 15.11 -6.12
CA ILE A 63 2.92 14.03 -5.60
C ILE A 63 4.05 13.68 -6.58
N LEU A 64 5.12 13.07 -6.09
CA LEU A 64 6.25 12.68 -6.92
C LEU A 64 6.17 11.20 -7.29
N PHE A 65 6.58 10.87 -8.51
CA PHE A 65 6.71 9.52 -9.02
C PHE A 65 8.11 9.30 -9.58
N TYR A 66 8.76 8.21 -9.19
CA TYR A 66 10.08 7.84 -9.67
C TYR A 66 10.11 6.36 -10.06
N ARG A 67 10.73 6.12 -11.20
CA ARG A 67 11.17 4.79 -11.63
C ARG A 67 12.56 4.97 -12.19
N LYS A 68 13.46 4.03 -11.90
CA LYS A 68 14.79 3.99 -12.51
C LYS A 68 14.74 4.15 -14.04
N SER A 69 13.75 3.52 -14.68
CA SER A 69 13.56 3.60 -16.13
C SER A 69 13.22 5.01 -16.64
N LEU A 70 12.57 5.85 -15.84
CA LEU A 70 12.27 7.25 -16.17
C LEU A 70 13.47 8.17 -15.95
N CYS A 71 14.48 7.71 -15.22
CA CYS A 71 15.72 8.44 -14.92
C CYS A 71 15.53 9.77 -14.17
N ARG A 72 14.31 10.15 -13.76
CA ARG A 72 14.05 11.35 -12.94
C ARG A 72 12.80 11.19 -12.10
N ALA A 73 12.71 11.94 -11.01
CA ALA A 73 11.44 12.13 -10.33
C ALA A 73 10.54 13.03 -11.19
N ALA A 74 9.28 12.63 -11.33
CA ALA A 74 8.28 13.31 -12.12
C ALA A 74 7.11 13.74 -11.22
N PRO A 75 6.69 15.02 -11.26
CA PRO A 75 5.51 15.46 -10.55
C PRO A 75 4.24 14.91 -11.20
N LEU A 76 3.28 14.52 -10.38
CA LEU A 76 1.94 14.11 -10.75
C LEU A 76 0.94 15.11 -10.19
N ILE A 77 0.13 15.69 -11.07
CA ILE A 77 -0.90 16.66 -10.73
C ILE A 77 -2.29 16.00 -10.76
N PRO A 78 -3.18 16.34 -9.80
CA PRO A 78 -4.54 15.83 -9.78
C PRO A 78 -5.38 16.52 -10.87
N ILE A 79 -6.14 15.74 -11.64
CA ILE A 79 -6.98 16.24 -12.74
C ILE A 79 -8.46 15.87 -12.60
N ASP A 80 -8.78 14.81 -11.86
CA ASP A 80 -10.15 14.36 -11.69
C ASP A 80 -10.32 13.55 -10.40
N GLU A 81 -11.56 13.29 -9.99
CA GLU A 81 -11.89 12.39 -8.89
C GLU A 81 -13.05 11.47 -9.25
N GLY A 82 -13.10 10.30 -8.61
CA GLY A 82 -14.14 9.34 -8.88
C GLY A 82 -14.05 8.10 -8.01
N VAL A 83 -14.72 7.04 -8.44
CA VAL A 83 -14.69 5.73 -7.77
C VAL A 83 -14.11 4.71 -8.72
N LYS A 84 -13.06 4.01 -8.28
CA LYS A 84 -12.44 2.90 -9.02
C LYS A 84 -12.42 1.68 -8.12
N SER A 85 -12.91 0.55 -8.66
CA SER A 85 -12.98 -0.71 -7.91
C SER A 85 -13.71 -0.60 -6.56
N GLY A 86 -14.70 0.31 -6.45
CA GLY A 86 -15.47 0.55 -5.21
C GLY A 86 -14.75 1.42 -4.16
N LEU A 87 -13.58 1.94 -4.46
CA LEU A 87 -12.81 2.85 -3.61
C LEU A 87 -12.79 4.25 -4.22
N LYS A 88 -12.84 5.29 -3.38
CA LYS A 88 -12.64 6.67 -3.83
C LYS A 88 -11.23 6.82 -4.38
N GLY A 89 -11.07 7.52 -5.49
CA GLY A 89 -9.76 7.75 -6.09
C GLY A 89 -9.65 9.12 -6.74
N TYR A 90 -8.44 9.66 -6.71
CA TYR A 90 -8.04 10.82 -7.47
C TYR A 90 -7.24 10.38 -8.69
N LYS A 91 -7.60 10.93 -9.86
CA LYS A 91 -6.87 10.72 -11.11
C LYS A 91 -5.76 11.76 -11.20
N TYR A 92 -4.55 11.27 -11.34
CA TYR A 92 -3.34 12.04 -11.53
C TYR A 92 -2.78 11.83 -12.94
N THR A 93 -2.09 12.85 -13.46
CA THR A 93 -1.31 12.77 -14.71
C THR A 93 -0.05 13.61 -14.57
N PHE A 94 0.86 13.49 -15.54
CA PHE A 94 2.01 14.39 -15.61
C PHE A 94 1.57 15.78 -16.09
N PRO A 95 2.12 16.87 -15.52
CA PRO A 95 1.80 18.22 -15.96
C PRO A 95 2.21 18.46 -17.42
N GLU A 96 1.66 19.51 -18.02
CA GLU A 96 2.18 20.03 -19.28
C GLU A 96 3.66 20.37 -19.14
N ASN A 97 4.43 20.20 -20.22
CA ASN A 97 5.88 20.50 -20.24
C ASN A 97 6.70 19.69 -19.20
N MET A 98 6.21 18.50 -18.79
CA MET A 98 6.97 17.63 -17.86
C MET A 98 8.31 17.16 -18.45
N LEU A 99 8.35 16.92 -19.76
CA LEU A 99 9.55 16.54 -20.53
C LEU A 99 10.18 17.75 -21.25
N ASP A 100 9.96 18.95 -20.71
CA ASP A 100 10.56 20.18 -21.24
C ASP A 100 12.07 20.24 -20.95
N ASN A 101 12.75 20.99 -21.80
CA ASN A 101 14.19 21.16 -21.84
C ASN A 101 14.65 22.53 -21.32
N GLY A 102 13.78 23.28 -20.62
CA GLY A 102 14.06 24.65 -20.20
C GLY A 102 13.41 25.73 -21.07
N LYS A 103 12.80 25.36 -22.21
CA LYS A 103 12.17 26.29 -23.14
C LYS A 103 10.95 26.99 -22.52
N TYR A 104 10.15 26.26 -21.75
CA TYR A 104 8.96 26.80 -21.10
C TYR A 104 9.11 26.93 -19.58
N ILE A 105 9.80 25.98 -18.95
CA ILE A 105 10.05 25.91 -17.51
C ILE A 105 11.56 25.99 -17.32
N LYS A 106 12.06 27.18 -16.97
CA LYS A 106 13.50 27.46 -16.85
C LYS A 106 14.21 26.50 -15.90
N GLU A 107 13.53 26.06 -14.85
CA GLU A 107 14.08 25.11 -13.88
C GLU A 107 14.42 23.75 -14.51
N ASN A 108 13.79 23.37 -15.62
CA ASN A 108 14.07 22.13 -16.34
C ASN A 108 15.33 22.18 -17.23
N GLU A 109 16.02 23.32 -17.32
CA GLU A 109 17.32 23.43 -18.03
C GLU A 109 18.35 22.42 -17.51
N CYS A 110 18.26 22.00 -16.23
CA CYS A 110 19.16 20.99 -15.66
C CYS A 110 18.98 19.57 -16.23
N PHE A 111 17.91 19.31 -16.99
CA PHE A 111 17.75 18.06 -17.75
C PHE A 111 18.52 18.06 -19.08
N CYS A 112 19.15 19.19 -19.46
CA CYS A 112 20.00 19.25 -20.63
C CYS A 112 21.43 18.80 -20.31
N ARG A 113 21.89 17.77 -21.02
CA ARG A 113 23.22 17.20 -20.82
C ARG A 113 24.29 18.11 -21.40
N ASN A 114 25.25 18.55 -20.59
CA ASN A 114 26.38 19.41 -21.00
C ASN A 114 25.94 20.67 -21.76
N GLY A 115 24.79 21.25 -21.41
CA GLY A 115 24.23 22.42 -22.09
C GLY A 115 23.66 22.16 -23.49
N LYS A 116 23.59 20.90 -23.92
CA LYS A 116 22.92 20.48 -25.16
C LYS A 116 21.56 19.90 -24.83
N CYS A 117 20.52 20.64 -25.20
CA CYS A 117 19.14 20.24 -24.99
C CYS A 117 18.60 19.47 -26.21
N LEU A 118 17.89 18.37 -25.96
CA LEU A 118 17.01 17.78 -26.97
C LEU A 118 15.78 18.67 -27.17
N PRO A 119 15.04 18.57 -28.28
CA PRO A 119 13.78 19.27 -28.47
C PRO A 119 12.77 18.98 -27.36
N ASP A 120 11.83 19.90 -27.15
CA ASP A 120 10.76 19.73 -26.16
C ASP A 120 9.94 18.47 -26.44
N GLY A 121 9.53 17.80 -25.36
CA GLY A 121 8.91 16.47 -25.38
C GLY A 121 9.88 15.29 -25.37
N LEU A 122 11.20 15.56 -25.35
CA LEU A 122 12.25 14.56 -25.14
C LEU A 122 13.06 14.86 -23.89
N ILE A 123 13.38 13.80 -23.15
CA ILE A 123 14.39 13.83 -22.08
C ILE A 123 15.57 12.92 -22.45
N ASP A 124 16.80 13.47 -22.40
CA ASP A 124 18.03 12.71 -22.61
C ASP A 124 18.33 11.84 -21.39
N VAL A 125 18.29 10.51 -21.53
CA VAL A 125 18.55 9.58 -20.44
C VAL A 125 19.83 8.78 -20.67
N THR A 126 20.73 9.29 -21.51
CA THR A 126 21.99 8.63 -21.89
C THR A 126 22.79 8.14 -20.67
N ASP A 127 22.90 8.97 -19.64
CA ASP A 127 23.72 8.67 -18.45
C ASP A 127 23.06 7.63 -17.52
N CYS A 128 21.75 7.39 -17.67
CA CYS A 128 21.05 6.30 -16.98
C CYS A 128 21.15 4.96 -17.71
N TYR A 129 21.45 4.97 -19.01
CA TYR A 129 21.47 3.78 -19.86
C TYR A 129 22.85 3.55 -20.48
N TYR A 130 23.89 3.49 -19.63
CA TYR A 130 25.25 3.07 -20.02
C TYR A 130 25.89 3.87 -21.17
N GLY A 131 25.46 5.13 -21.38
CA GLY A 131 26.00 5.98 -22.43
C GLY A 131 25.38 5.77 -23.82
N PHE A 132 24.37 4.89 -23.96
CA PHE A 132 23.60 4.79 -25.20
C PHE A 132 22.76 6.07 -25.40
N PRO A 133 22.65 6.61 -26.62
CA PRO A 133 21.94 7.87 -26.89
C PRO A 133 20.42 7.68 -26.85
N ILE A 134 19.89 7.32 -25.68
CA ILE A 134 18.48 7.04 -25.46
C ILE A 134 17.80 8.31 -24.99
N ALA A 135 16.66 8.64 -25.61
CA ALA A 135 15.77 9.70 -25.17
C ALA A 135 14.36 9.15 -24.94
N LEU A 136 13.71 9.57 -23.85
CA LEU A 136 12.32 9.19 -23.56
C LEU A 136 11.38 10.29 -24.04
N SER A 137 10.23 9.88 -24.57
CA SER A 137 9.09 10.75 -24.89
C SER A 137 7.78 10.11 -24.48
N TYR A 138 6.67 10.82 -24.65
CA TYR A 138 5.38 10.16 -24.74
C TYR A 138 5.24 9.36 -26.05
N PRO A 139 4.34 8.36 -26.11
CA PRO A 139 4.07 7.60 -27.32
C PRO A 139 3.70 8.48 -28.52
N HIS A 140 4.24 8.14 -29.68
CA HIS A 140 4.13 8.86 -30.94
C HIS A 140 4.48 10.36 -30.83
N PHE A 141 5.43 10.71 -29.96
CA PHE A 141 5.80 12.11 -29.65
C PHE A 141 4.61 12.98 -29.25
N TRP A 142 3.61 12.41 -28.57
CA TRP A 142 2.51 13.19 -28.03
C TRP A 142 3.04 14.31 -27.11
N LYS A 143 2.60 15.56 -27.32
CA LYS A 143 3.13 16.76 -26.66
C LYS A 143 4.61 17.10 -26.96
N GLY A 144 5.19 16.53 -28.01
CA GLY A 144 6.52 16.91 -28.49
C GLY A 144 6.51 18.02 -29.52
N ASP A 145 7.69 18.61 -29.75
CA ASP A 145 7.89 19.69 -30.73
C ASP A 145 7.76 19.17 -32.19
N ASP A 146 7.38 20.06 -33.12
CA ASP A 146 7.06 19.70 -34.51
C ASP A 146 8.27 19.09 -35.25
N VAL A 147 9.49 19.45 -34.84
CA VAL A 147 10.74 18.92 -35.40
C VAL A 147 10.83 17.38 -35.27
N LEU A 148 10.19 16.79 -34.27
CA LEU A 148 10.21 15.34 -34.03
C LEU A 148 9.47 14.55 -35.12
N PHE A 149 8.55 15.20 -35.84
CA PHE A 149 7.76 14.58 -36.90
C PHE A 149 8.40 14.74 -38.29
N SER A 150 9.40 15.61 -38.43
CA SER A 150 9.97 15.99 -39.74
C SER A 150 10.64 14.85 -40.51
N LYS A 151 11.19 13.85 -39.81
CA LYS A 151 11.95 12.74 -40.38
C LYS A 151 11.31 11.37 -40.15
N VAL A 152 10.11 11.31 -39.56
CA VAL A 152 9.44 10.05 -39.21
C VAL A 152 8.00 10.05 -39.72
N GLU A 153 7.67 9.06 -40.56
CA GLU A 153 6.31 8.82 -41.03
C GLU A 153 5.59 7.77 -40.16
N GLY A 154 4.25 7.80 -40.13
CA GLY A 154 3.43 6.81 -39.43
C GLY A 154 3.10 7.13 -37.96
N LEU A 155 3.48 8.31 -37.46
CA LEU A 155 3.16 8.75 -36.11
C LEU A 155 1.73 9.32 -36.01
N THR A 156 0.97 8.89 -35.01
CA THR A 156 -0.42 9.34 -34.78
C THR A 156 -0.65 9.72 -33.31
N PRO A 157 -0.08 10.86 -32.85
CA PRO A 157 -0.23 11.30 -31.46
C PRO A 157 -1.71 11.49 -31.10
N SER A 158 -2.16 10.90 -29.99
CA SER A 158 -3.53 11.07 -29.49
C SER A 158 -3.55 11.08 -27.97
N LYS A 159 -4.34 11.98 -27.38
CA LYS A 159 -4.44 12.10 -25.92
C LYS A 159 -5.02 10.83 -25.31
N GLU A 160 -6.08 10.29 -25.89
CA GLU A 160 -6.81 9.14 -25.35
C GLU A 160 -5.95 7.89 -25.28
N LYS A 161 -5.05 7.69 -26.26
CA LYS A 161 -4.18 6.52 -26.29
C LYS A 161 -2.86 6.74 -25.55
N HIS A 162 -2.30 7.95 -25.60
CA HIS A 162 -0.92 8.19 -25.16
C HIS A 162 -0.81 8.94 -23.83
N GLU A 163 -1.92 9.38 -23.24
CA GLU A 163 -1.94 9.93 -21.88
C GLU A 163 -1.56 8.86 -20.84
N THR A 164 -0.69 9.27 -19.92
CA THR A 164 -0.37 8.56 -18.68
C THR A 164 -1.35 9.00 -17.58
N ALA A 165 -1.88 8.04 -16.82
CA ALA A 165 -2.83 8.31 -15.75
C ALA A 165 -2.67 7.35 -14.57
N PHE A 166 -2.79 7.89 -13.36
CA PHE A 166 -2.73 7.14 -12.11
C PHE A 166 -3.98 7.41 -11.29
N TRP A 167 -4.73 6.39 -10.92
CA TRP A 167 -5.81 6.48 -9.94
C TRP A 167 -5.28 6.07 -8.60
N ILE A 168 -5.37 6.96 -7.61
CA ILE A 168 -4.79 6.78 -6.29
C ILE A 168 -5.88 7.02 -5.25
N GLU A 169 -6.02 6.10 -4.30
CA GLU A 169 -6.91 6.26 -3.15
C GLU A 169 -6.30 7.28 -2.18
N PRO A 170 -6.97 8.39 -1.88
CA PRO A 170 -6.34 9.53 -1.21
C PRO A 170 -5.95 9.29 0.24
N GLN A 171 -6.70 8.50 1.00
CA GLN A 171 -6.44 8.34 2.44
C GLN A 171 -5.22 7.45 2.68
N SER A 172 -5.11 6.37 1.95
CA SER A 172 -4.07 5.37 2.10
C SER A 172 -2.91 5.57 1.14
N GLY A 173 -3.08 6.23 -0.01
CA GLY A 173 -2.07 6.35 -1.06
C GLY A 173 -1.93 5.08 -1.91
N LEU A 174 -2.95 4.21 -1.94
CA LEU A 174 -2.93 2.98 -2.72
C LEU A 174 -3.22 3.25 -4.20
N PRO A 175 -2.43 2.69 -5.13
CA PRO A 175 -2.79 2.72 -6.53
C PRO A 175 -4.01 1.81 -6.77
N LEU A 176 -5.01 2.34 -7.49
CA LEU A 176 -6.23 1.62 -7.87
C LEU A 176 -6.18 1.17 -9.33
N ASP A 177 -5.62 2.02 -10.19
CA ASP A 177 -5.54 1.82 -11.64
C ASP A 177 -4.40 2.71 -12.18
N VAL A 178 -3.33 2.11 -12.70
CA VAL A 178 -2.11 2.83 -13.14
C VAL A 178 -1.85 2.53 -14.60
N SER A 179 -1.63 3.54 -15.44
CA SER A 179 -1.08 3.42 -16.80
C SER A 179 0.01 4.47 -16.94
N SER A 180 1.25 4.00 -17.08
CA SER A 180 2.40 4.85 -17.34
C SER A 180 2.96 4.50 -18.72
N LYS A 181 2.78 5.41 -19.67
CA LYS A 181 3.12 5.22 -21.08
C LYS A 181 4.30 6.08 -21.48
N PHE A 182 5.32 5.43 -22.01
CA PHE A 182 6.52 6.08 -22.50
C PHE A 182 7.02 5.42 -23.77
N GLN A 183 7.77 6.19 -24.55
CA GLN A 183 8.42 5.77 -25.78
C GLN A 183 9.93 5.90 -25.62
N ILE A 184 10.63 4.87 -26.08
CA ILE A 184 12.09 4.83 -26.16
C ILE A 184 12.48 5.27 -27.56
N ASN A 185 13.33 6.28 -27.62
CA ASN A 185 13.86 6.83 -28.86
C ASN A 185 15.38 6.79 -28.83
N MET A 186 15.99 6.70 -30.01
CA MET A 186 17.43 6.91 -30.18
C MET A 186 17.65 8.34 -30.68
N ALA A 187 18.35 9.16 -29.89
CA ALA A 187 18.68 10.54 -30.23
C ALA A 187 20.03 10.61 -30.97
N LEU A 188 19.98 10.48 -32.29
CA LEU A 188 21.16 10.44 -33.14
C LEU A 188 21.54 11.86 -33.55
N GLY A 189 22.77 12.27 -33.19
CA GLY A 189 23.37 13.50 -33.69
C GLY A 189 23.93 13.32 -35.11
N ASP A 190 24.95 14.12 -35.44
CA ASP A 190 25.66 13.96 -36.70
C ASP A 190 26.43 12.63 -36.74
N ILE A 191 25.92 11.69 -37.54
CA ILE A 191 26.53 10.38 -37.80
C ILE A 191 26.75 10.17 -39.30
N SER A 192 26.83 11.26 -40.06
CA SER A 192 27.09 11.24 -41.51
C SER A 192 28.39 10.53 -41.89
N SER A 193 29.34 10.42 -40.95
CA SER A 193 30.61 9.71 -41.14
C SER A 193 30.51 8.18 -41.01
N ILE A 194 29.40 7.64 -40.52
CA ILE A 194 29.21 6.20 -40.33
C ILE A 194 28.52 5.60 -41.57
N THR A 195 29.29 4.85 -42.36
CA THR A 195 28.80 4.18 -43.57
C THR A 195 27.59 3.28 -43.26
N ASN A 196 26.56 3.34 -44.11
CA ASN A 196 25.27 2.65 -43.98
C ASN A 196 24.32 3.19 -42.88
N ALA A 197 24.76 4.13 -42.04
CA ALA A 197 23.92 4.77 -41.03
C ALA A 197 23.72 6.29 -41.24
N GLU A 198 24.32 6.84 -42.31
CA GLU A 198 24.27 8.25 -42.69
C GLU A 198 22.85 8.82 -42.80
N HIS A 199 21.88 8.01 -43.23
CA HIS A 199 20.47 8.43 -43.35
C HIS A 199 19.79 8.72 -42.01
N PHE A 200 20.34 8.20 -40.90
CA PHE A 200 19.82 8.45 -39.56
C PHE A 200 20.50 9.64 -38.87
N SER A 201 21.30 10.42 -39.59
CA SER A 201 21.95 11.62 -39.05
C SER A 201 20.94 12.68 -38.61
N ASP A 202 21.18 13.26 -37.43
CA ASP A 202 20.38 14.32 -36.81
C ASP A 202 18.90 13.95 -36.72
N MET A 203 18.61 12.75 -36.21
CA MET A 203 17.28 12.15 -36.17
C MET A 203 16.97 11.59 -34.78
N TYR A 204 15.71 11.75 -34.34
CA TYR A 204 15.17 11.10 -33.15
C TYR A 204 14.36 9.88 -33.60
N LEU A 205 15.00 8.71 -33.62
CA LEU A 205 14.39 7.49 -34.15
C LEU A 205 13.54 6.81 -33.06
N PRO A 206 12.20 6.78 -33.18
CA PRO A 206 11.36 6.06 -32.23
C PRO A 206 11.53 4.54 -32.43
N LEU A 207 11.82 3.82 -31.35
CA LEU A 207 12.06 2.37 -31.40
C LEU A 207 10.81 1.59 -31.01
N LEU A 208 10.28 1.88 -29.81
CA LEU A 208 9.08 1.27 -29.28
C LEU A 208 8.46 2.16 -28.21
N TRP A 209 7.16 2.00 -27.99
CA TRP A 209 6.50 2.53 -26.81
C TRP A 209 5.86 1.39 -26.02
N PHE A 210 5.69 1.62 -24.73
CA PHE A 210 5.15 0.62 -23.81
C PHE A 210 4.20 1.28 -22.82
N ASP A 211 3.30 0.48 -22.26
CA ASP A 211 2.38 0.87 -21.18
C ASP A 211 2.65 -0.02 -19.96
N ILE A 212 3.23 0.57 -18.91
CA ILE A 212 3.32 -0.09 -17.61
C ILE A 212 1.96 0.08 -16.93
N ARG A 213 1.19 -1.01 -16.90
CA ARG A 213 -0.22 -1.00 -16.54
C ARG A 213 -0.50 -1.87 -15.32
N MET A 214 -1.31 -1.33 -14.40
CA MET A 214 -2.04 -2.09 -13.40
C MET A 214 -3.52 -1.76 -13.56
N HIS A 215 -4.31 -2.70 -14.09
CA HIS A 215 -5.73 -2.44 -14.40
C HIS A 215 -6.62 -2.31 -13.16
N ALA A 216 -6.36 -3.14 -12.15
CA ALA A 216 -7.14 -3.17 -10.92
C ALA A 216 -6.33 -3.85 -9.81
N LEU A 217 -6.71 -3.57 -8.56
CA LEU A 217 -6.25 -4.33 -7.41
C LEU A 217 -6.73 -5.80 -7.49
N PRO A 218 -5.88 -6.78 -7.12
CA PRO A 218 -6.30 -8.17 -6.93
C PRO A 218 -7.50 -8.26 -5.99
N THR A 219 -8.42 -9.18 -6.26
CA THR A 219 -9.69 -9.32 -5.51
C THR A 219 -9.48 -9.46 -4.00
N SER A 220 -8.45 -10.21 -3.59
CA SER A 220 -8.09 -10.40 -2.17
C SER A 220 -7.72 -9.08 -1.48
N LEU A 221 -6.89 -8.26 -2.14
CA LEU A 221 -6.50 -6.93 -1.65
C LEU A 221 -7.65 -5.94 -1.71
N LYS A 222 -8.41 -5.93 -2.80
CA LYS A 222 -9.60 -5.09 -2.96
C LYS A 222 -10.59 -5.30 -1.81
N ASN A 223 -10.92 -6.55 -1.48
CA ASN A 223 -11.87 -6.86 -0.40
C ASN A 223 -11.36 -6.41 0.96
N ARG A 224 -10.06 -6.62 1.23
CA ARG A 224 -9.40 -6.15 2.45
C ARG A 224 -9.46 -4.63 2.54
N PHE A 225 -9.02 -3.91 1.52
CA PHE A 225 -9.02 -2.44 1.54
C PHE A 225 -10.43 -1.86 1.57
N ASN A 226 -11.40 -2.49 0.92
CA ASN A 226 -12.80 -2.07 1.03
C ASN A 226 -13.34 -2.25 2.45
N LEU A 227 -13.00 -3.35 3.13
CA LEU A 227 -13.32 -3.53 4.55
C LEU A 227 -12.67 -2.45 5.41
N TYR A 228 -11.37 -2.19 5.22
CA TYR A 228 -10.61 -1.22 6.03
C TYR A 228 -11.02 0.24 5.79
N LEU A 229 -11.27 0.64 4.55
CA LEU A 229 -11.48 2.05 4.18
C LEU A 229 -12.95 2.46 4.12
N ASN A 230 -13.86 1.57 3.73
CA ASN A 230 -15.27 1.91 3.59
C ASN A 230 -16.13 1.36 4.75
N ILE A 231 -15.91 0.12 5.18
CA ILE A 231 -16.81 -0.56 6.13
C ILE A 231 -16.43 -0.24 7.58
N LEU A 232 -15.16 -0.46 7.96
CA LEU A 232 -14.71 -0.29 9.35
C LEU A 232 -14.98 1.12 9.90
N PRO A 233 -14.70 2.23 9.19
CA PRO A 233 -14.96 3.56 9.72
C PRO A 233 -16.46 3.81 9.98
N VAL A 234 -17.33 3.28 9.12
CA VAL A 234 -18.79 3.40 9.28
C VAL A 234 -19.28 2.58 10.47
N VAL A 235 -18.76 1.35 10.63
CA VAL A 235 -19.09 0.47 11.77
C VAL A 235 -18.58 1.08 13.08
N GLU A 236 -17.37 1.62 13.10
CA GLU A 236 -16.79 2.31 14.25
C GLU A 236 -17.65 3.50 14.66
N GLN A 237 -17.98 4.40 13.72
CA GLN A 237 -18.86 5.53 13.97
C GLN A 237 -20.24 5.09 14.49
N GLY A 238 -20.83 4.07 13.87
CA GLY A 238 -22.11 3.50 14.31
C GLY A 238 -22.04 2.93 15.73
N ALA A 239 -20.99 2.17 16.05
CA ALA A 239 -20.76 1.62 17.38
C ALA A 239 -20.54 2.72 18.43
N MET A 240 -19.77 3.77 18.10
CA MET A 240 -19.57 4.93 18.97
C MET A 240 -20.90 5.63 19.29
N TYR A 241 -21.74 5.91 18.27
CA TYR A 241 -23.04 6.54 18.49
C TYR A 241 -23.99 5.64 19.29
N LEU A 242 -24.00 4.33 19.04
CA LEU A 242 -24.81 3.38 19.77
C LEU A 242 -24.40 3.30 21.26
N LEU A 243 -23.10 3.22 21.55
CA LEU A 243 -22.58 3.22 22.92
C LEU A 243 -22.86 4.56 23.63
N PHE A 244 -22.78 5.67 22.91
CA PHE A 244 -23.11 6.99 23.44
C PHE A 244 -24.60 7.11 23.82
N ILE A 245 -25.51 6.68 22.94
CA ILE A 245 -26.97 6.72 23.19
C ILE A 245 -27.35 5.79 24.34
N THR A 246 -26.82 4.57 24.35
CA THR A 246 -27.10 3.61 25.43
C THR A 246 -26.57 4.11 26.78
N GLY A 247 -25.36 4.68 26.81
CA GLY A 247 -24.81 5.34 28.00
C GLY A 247 -25.68 6.50 28.50
N ALA A 248 -26.14 7.37 27.61
CA ALA A 248 -27.03 8.48 27.95
C ALA A 248 -28.37 7.98 28.54
N ILE A 249 -28.95 6.93 27.96
CA ILE A 249 -30.18 6.30 28.48
C ILE A 249 -29.96 5.77 29.90
N PHE A 250 -28.84 5.09 30.16
CA PHE A 250 -28.54 4.60 31.51
C PHE A 250 -28.36 5.73 32.53
N ILE A 251 -27.70 6.83 32.15
CA ILE A 251 -27.60 8.01 33.01
C ILE A 251 -28.98 8.58 33.33
N LEU A 252 -29.83 8.77 32.32
CA LEU A 252 -31.20 9.26 32.52
C LEU A 252 -32.02 8.33 33.42
N LEU A 253 -31.91 7.01 33.24
CA LEU A 253 -32.58 6.02 34.07
C LEU A 253 -32.09 6.07 35.53
N THR A 254 -30.78 6.21 35.76
CA THR A 254 -30.24 6.31 37.13
C THR A 254 -30.69 7.59 37.83
N VAL A 255 -30.69 8.73 37.14
CA VAL A 255 -31.20 10.01 37.65
C VAL A 255 -32.70 9.90 37.96
N TYR A 256 -33.48 9.27 37.07
CA TYR A 256 -34.91 9.03 37.31
C TYR A 256 -35.15 8.15 38.55
N ILE A 257 -34.42 7.04 38.70
CA ILE A 257 -34.56 6.16 39.87
C ILE A 257 -34.15 6.88 41.16
N LEU A 258 -33.07 7.67 41.13
CA LEU A 258 -32.60 8.43 42.29
C LEU A 258 -33.60 9.52 42.68
N THR A 259 -34.10 10.31 41.74
CA THR A 259 -35.11 11.35 41.99
C THR A 259 -36.40 10.73 42.52
N PHE A 260 -36.87 9.63 41.93
CA PHE A 260 -38.03 8.88 42.44
C PHE A 260 -37.80 8.38 43.87
N LYS A 261 -36.63 7.81 44.17
CA LYS A 261 -36.30 7.30 45.52
C LYS A 261 -36.18 8.41 46.56
N VAL A 262 -35.72 9.60 46.19
CA VAL A 262 -35.67 10.79 47.07
C VAL A 262 -37.09 11.33 47.31
N MET A 263 -37.92 11.41 46.27
CA MET A 263 -39.28 11.95 46.34
C MET A 263 -40.23 11.04 47.15
N PHE A 264 -40.06 9.72 47.06
CA PHE A 264 -40.86 8.72 47.79
C PHE A 264 -40.21 8.21 49.08
N ARG A 265 -39.20 8.90 49.61
CA ARG A 265 -38.59 8.57 50.90
C ARG A 265 -39.56 8.97 52.02
N LYS A 266 -40.35 8.01 52.53
CA LYS A 266 -41.19 8.23 53.73
C LYS A 266 -40.31 8.77 54.87
N PRO A 267 -40.71 9.84 55.58
CA PRO A 267 -39.98 10.28 56.76
C PRO A 267 -39.92 9.11 57.75
N LYS A 268 -38.73 8.80 58.27
CA LYS A 268 -38.62 7.92 59.43
C LYS A 268 -39.39 8.61 60.54
N THR A 269 -40.53 8.06 60.95
CA THR A 269 -41.16 8.41 62.21
C THR A 269 -40.13 8.17 63.30
N PHE A 270 -39.70 9.25 63.94
CA PHE A 270 -38.83 9.23 65.11
C PHE A 270 -39.72 8.70 66.24
N ASP A 271 -39.68 7.39 66.51
CA ASP A 271 -40.37 6.83 67.66
C ASP A 271 -39.78 7.46 68.91
N ALA A 272 -40.59 8.30 69.54
CA ALA A 272 -40.31 8.95 70.80
C ALA A 272 -40.01 7.89 71.87
N TRP A 273 -39.01 8.20 72.69
CA TRP A 273 -38.66 7.57 73.96
C TRP A 273 -39.85 6.87 74.63
N LYS A 274 -39.92 5.55 74.48
CA LYS A 274 -40.79 4.71 75.30
C LYS A 274 -39.93 4.03 76.35
N GLU A 275 -39.94 4.66 77.51
CA GLU A 275 -39.47 4.17 78.81
C GLU A 275 -39.78 2.67 78.95
N LYS A 276 -38.72 1.87 79.08
CA LYS A 276 -38.81 0.45 79.45
C LYS A 276 -38.56 0.36 80.95
N GLU A 277 -39.61 0.16 81.74
CA GLU A 277 -39.49 -0.53 83.03
C GLU A 277 -40.84 -1.04 83.57
N SER A 278 -41.05 -2.36 83.43
CA SER A 278 -41.75 -3.26 84.36
C SER A 278 -41.51 -4.68 83.80
N ILE A 279 -40.57 -5.46 84.35
CA ILE A 279 -40.62 -6.29 85.56
C ILE A 279 -41.92 -7.11 85.69
N TYR A 280 -41.73 -8.44 85.55
CA TYR A 280 -42.64 -9.60 85.68
C TYR A 280 -43.63 -9.89 84.54
N ALA A 281 -43.37 -11.00 83.84
CA ALA A 281 -44.41 -11.82 83.21
C ALA A 281 -44.18 -13.29 83.60
N ALA A 282 -45.19 -13.87 84.25
CA ALA A 282 -45.29 -15.29 84.58
C ALA A 282 -45.76 -16.09 83.35
N CYS A 283 -45.39 -17.37 83.32
CA CYS A 283 -45.81 -18.34 82.31
C CYS A 283 -47.30 -18.68 82.43
N GLU A 284 -48.04 -18.62 81.31
CA GLU A 284 -49.22 -19.48 81.04
C GLU A 284 -49.31 -19.84 79.55
N ILE A 285 -49.76 -21.07 79.27
CA ILE A 285 -49.93 -21.70 77.94
C ILE A 285 -51.44 -21.68 77.57
N PRO A 286 -51.86 -22.11 76.35
CA PRO A 286 -52.41 -21.31 75.27
C PRO A 286 -53.96 -21.41 75.15
N LEU A 287 -54.62 -20.48 74.43
CA LEU A 287 -55.95 -20.71 73.85
C LEU A 287 -56.15 -19.90 72.56
N SER A 288 -57.08 -20.40 71.74
CA SER A 288 -57.14 -20.33 70.28
C SER A 288 -57.79 -19.08 69.66
N ASP A 289 -57.62 -19.06 68.32
CA ASP A 289 -58.53 -18.59 67.25
C ASP A 289 -58.38 -17.18 66.65
N THR A 290 -58.09 -17.22 65.33
CA THR A 290 -58.61 -16.41 64.20
C THR A 290 -58.49 -14.87 64.28
N ASP A 291 -58.04 -14.09 63.30
CA ASP A 291 -58.14 -14.23 61.84
C ASP A 291 -57.37 -13.10 61.12
N THR A 292 -57.22 -13.23 59.79
CA THR A 292 -57.07 -12.20 58.72
C THR A 292 -55.70 -11.61 58.29
N ASP A 293 -55.24 -12.12 57.14
CA ASP A 293 -54.85 -11.44 55.89
C ASP A 293 -53.99 -10.15 55.91
N ASN A 294 -52.67 -10.30 55.64
CA ASN A 294 -51.93 -9.35 54.77
C ASN A 294 -50.53 -9.75 54.25
N ASP A 295 -50.17 -11.03 54.12
CA ASP A 295 -48.77 -11.43 53.80
C ASP A 295 -48.47 -11.92 52.37
N ILE A 296 -49.36 -11.70 51.40
CA ILE A 296 -49.17 -12.25 50.04
C ILE A 296 -48.37 -11.32 49.10
N LYS A 297 -48.22 -10.02 49.39
CA LYS A 297 -47.50 -9.10 48.48
C LYS A 297 -45.99 -8.97 48.73
N GLN A 298 -45.51 -9.31 49.93
CA GLN A 298 -44.10 -9.10 50.28
C GLN A 298 -43.20 -10.32 50.00
N SER A 299 -43.80 -11.50 49.82
CA SER A 299 -43.11 -12.75 49.46
C SER A 299 -42.80 -12.84 47.95
N VAL A 300 -43.72 -12.43 47.07
CA VAL A 300 -43.55 -12.52 45.60
C VAL A 300 -42.46 -11.59 45.07
N LEU A 301 -42.30 -10.40 45.66
CA LEU A 301 -41.29 -9.39 45.27
C LEU A 301 -39.87 -9.78 45.71
N LYS A 302 -39.71 -10.48 46.84
CA LYS A 302 -38.41 -11.02 47.28
C LYS A 302 -37.95 -12.17 46.39
N ILE A 303 -38.86 -13.06 45.98
CA ILE A 303 -38.54 -14.23 45.14
C ILE A 303 -38.04 -13.81 43.75
N HIS A 304 -38.56 -12.71 43.17
CA HIS A 304 -38.10 -12.22 41.85
C HIS A 304 -36.72 -11.52 41.91
N SER A 305 -36.42 -10.80 42.99
CA SER A 305 -35.10 -10.16 43.16
C SER A 305 -33.98 -11.18 43.31
N GLU A 306 -34.23 -12.30 43.98
CA GLU A 306 -33.22 -13.35 44.16
C GLU A 306 -33.01 -14.14 42.87
N LYS A 307 -34.08 -14.41 42.09
CA LYS A 307 -33.95 -15.00 40.76
C LYS A 307 -33.22 -14.09 39.77
N LEU A 308 -33.41 -12.78 39.82
CA LEU A 308 -32.67 -11.82 38.97
C LEU A 308 -31.20 -11.70 39.38
N LYS A 309 -30.88 -11.75 40.67
CA LYS A 309 -29.49 -11.81 41.14
C LYS A 309 -28.81 -13.10 40.72
N ASP A 310 -29.49 -14.24 40.82
CA ASP A 310 -28.98 -15.55 40.39
C ASP A 310 -28.82 -15.62 38.85
N LEU A 311 -29.72 -15.00 38.08
CA LEU A 311 -29.58 -14.90 36.62
C LEU A 311 -28.42 -13.97 36.23
N SER A 312 -28.24 -12.87 36.97
CA SER A 312 -27.14 -11.91 36.75
C SER A 312 -25.78 -12.50 37.11
N SER A 313 -25.67 -13.30 38.18
CA SER A 313 -24.43 -14.00 38.51
C SER A 313 -24.15 -15.10 37.48
N LYS A 314 -25.16 -15.86 37.04
CA LYS A 314 -24.99 -16.88 35.99
C LYS A 314 -24.63 -16.31 34.62
N LEU A 315 -25.12 -15.11 34.27
CA LEU A 315 -24.73 -14.40 33.04
C LEU A 315 -23.32 -13.83 33.17
N SER A 316 -22.95 -13.28 34.32
CA SER A 316 -21.59 -12.82 34.62
C SER A 316 -20.60 -13.97 34.50
N ASP A 317 -20.87 -15.11 35.14
CA ASP A 317 -19.99 -16.27 35.13
C ASP A 317 -19.87 -16.86 33.72
N ARG A 318 -20.98 -16.97 32.97
CA ARG A 318 -20.92 -17.40 31.56
C ARG A 318 -20.15 -16.42 30.67
N MET A 319 -20.23 -15.12 30.93
CA MET A 319 -19.51 -14.12 30.14
C MET A 319 -18.02 -14.12 30.49
N TYR A 320 -17.65 -14.31 31.76
CA TYR A 320 -16.27 -14.53 32.19
C TYR A 320 -15.68 -15.83 31.63
N ASP A 321 -16.45 -16.91 31.60
CA ASP A 321 -16.02 -18.19 31.01
C ASP A 321 -15.90 -18.11 29.48
N THR A 322 -16.81 -17.39 28.81
CA THR A 322 -16.75 -17.20 27.34
C THR A 322 -15.58 -16.30 26.95
N VAL A 323 -15.33 -15.22 27.70
CA VAL A 323 -14.18 -14.33 27.48
C VAL A 323 -12.87 -15.02 27.88
N GLY A 324 -12.88 -15.83 28.94
CA GLY A 324 -11.76 -16.68 29.34
C GLY A 324 -11.43 -17.70 28.25
N SER A 325 -12.41 -18.44 27.76
CA SER A 325 -12.24 -19.40 26.66
C SER A 325 -11.75 -18.73 25.37
N VAL A 326 -12.24 -17.54 25.01
CA VAL A 326 -11.74 -16.80 23.85
C VAL A 326 -10.32 -16.27 24.08
N LYS A 327 -10.01 -15.77 25.27
CA LYS A 327 -8.67 -15.31 25.64
C LYS A 327 -7.68 -16.47 25.63
N ASP A 328 -8.05 -17.62 26.17
CA ASP A 328 -7.21 -18.82 26.21
C ASP A 328 -6.98 -19.36 24.80
N LYS A 329 -8.01 -19.35 23.95
CA LYS A 329 -7.90 -19.74 22.54
C LYS A 329 -7.02 -18.77 21.73
N VAL A 330 -7.12 -17.47 22.00
CA VAL A 330 -6.25 -16.45 21.39
C VAL A 330 -4.81 -16.54 21.91
N VAL A 331 -4.61 -16.85 23.19
CA VAL A 331 -3.28 -17.07 23.79
C VAL A 331 -2.66 -18.37 23.27
N GLU A 332 -3.45 -19.41 23.04
CA GLU A 332 -3.02 -20.67 22.44
C GLU A 332 -2.62 -20.48 20.98
N GLU A 333 -3.40 -19.72 20.19
CA GLU A 333 -3.05 -19.33 18.81
C GLU A 333 -1.80 -18.43 18.78
N LEU A 334 -1.67 -17.47 19.70
CA LEU A 334 -0.47 -16.63 19.82
C LEU A 334 0.77 -17.44 20.21
N ASN A 335 0.63 -18.43 21.10
CA ASN A 335 1.71 -19.34 21.47
C ASN A 335 2.05 -20.32 20.34
N HIS A 336 1.07 -20.74 19.54
CA HIS A 336 1.32 -21.53 18.34
C HIS A 336 2.09 -20.70 17.29
N VAL A 337 1.69 -19.45 17.05
CA VAL A 337 2.41 -18.53 16.15
C VAL A 337 3.82 -18.25 16.68
N LYS A 338 3.98 -18.01 17.99
CA LYS A 338 5.29 -17.81 18.63
C LYS A 338 6.19 -19.05 18.51
N ASN A 339 5.66 -20.25 18.73
CA ASN A 339 6.41 -21.50 18.57
C ASN A 339 6.79 -21.79 17.10
N VAL A 340 5.97 -21.35 16.13
CA VAL A 340 6.29 -21.40 14.70
C VAL A 340 7.42 -20.43 14.37
N PHE A 341 7.41 -19.22 14.96
CA PHE A 341 8.49 -18.25 14.81
C PHE A 341 9.79 -18.68 15.53
N ASP A 342 9.70 -19.26 16.72
CA ASP A 342 10.86 -19.77 17.47
C ASP A 342 11.46 -21.02 16.81
N ARG A 343 10.64 -21.90 16.19
CA ARG A 343 11.15 -22.98 15.32
C ARG A 343 11.83 -22.45 14.06
N ARG A 344 11.41 -21.29 13.55
CA ARG A 344 12.06 -20.61 12.41
C ARG A 344 13.34 -19.90 12.84
N GLY A 345 13.38 -19.35 14.06
CA GLY A 345 14.58 -18.76 14.68
C GLY A 345 15.63 -19.81 15.08
N SER A 346 15.22 -20.96 15.60
CA SER A 346 16.15 -22.05 15.98
C SER A 346 16.75 -22.76 14.77
N LYS A 347 16.02 -22.87 13.65
CA LYS A 347 16.57 -23.34 12.37
C LYS A 347 17.53 -22.35 11.71
N VAL A 348 17.47 -21.06 12.07
CA VAL A 348 18.43 -20.03 11.65
C VAL A 348 19.64 -20.00 12.58
N ALA A 349 19.47 -20.33 13.87
CA ALA A 349 20.56 -20.41 14.84
C ALA A 349 21.42 -21.69 14.70
N GLU A 350 20.82 -22.84 14.39
CA GLU A 350 21.57 -24.09 14.10
C GLU A 350 22.27 -24.07 12.72
N ALA A 351 21.90 -23.15 11.83
CA ALA A 351 22.59 -22.94 10.55
C ALA A 351 23.83 -22.02 10.68
N HIS A 352 24.08 -21.45 11.86
CA HIS A 352 25.12 -20.44 12.06
C HIS A 352 26.42 -20.97 12.69
N ASP A 353 26.49 -22.25 13.06
CA ASP A 353 27.68 -22.87 13.68
C ASP A 353 28.24 -24.07 12.91
N SER A 354 27.88 -24.18 11.63
CA SER A 354 28.45 -25.18 10.71
C SER A 354 28.39 -24.62 9.30
N PHE A 355 29.49 -24.05 8.82
CA PHE A 355 30.03 -24.18 7.45
C PHE A 355 31.13 -23.13 7.22
N LYS A 356 32.37 -23.56 7.50
CA LYS A 356 33.54 -23.12 6.72
C LYS A 356 33.45 -23.83 5.36
N ASN A 357 33.78 -23.10 4.30
CA ASN A 357 34.06 -23.56 2.93
C ASN A 357 32.93 -24.34 2.23
N ASP A 358 32.26 -23.72 1.27
CA ASP A 358 32.50 -23.98 -0.16
C ASP A 358 31.53 -23.17 -1.04
N ASN A 359 32.02 -22.76 -2.20
CA ASN A 359 31.31 -21.96 -3.20
C ASN A 359 30.24 -22.80 -3.91
N GLU A 360 28.95 -22.57 -3.61
CA GLU A 360 27.86 -22.96 -4.51
C GLU A 360 26.58 -22.15 -4.19
N TYR A 361 26.07 -21.38 -5.15
CA TYR A 361 24.80 -20.67 -5.01
C TYR A 361 23.64 -21.64 -5.27
N ALA A 362 22.77 -21.86 -4.29
CA ALA A 362 21.52 -22.60 -4.46
C ALA A 362 20.34 -21.64 -4.65
N ALA A 363 19.61 -21.78 -5.77
CA ALA A 363 18.37 -21.06 -6.03
C ALA A 363 17.25 -21.51 -5.09
N ILE A 364 16.58 -20.55 -4.46
CA ILE A 364 15.41 -20.78 -3.58
C ILE A 364 14.20 -21.06 -4.48
N LYS A 365 13.68 -22.29 -4.46
CA LYS A 365 12.39 -22.63 -5.08
C LYS A 365 11.25 -22.02 -4.25
N GLN A 366 10.57 -21.02 -4.81
CA GLN A 366 9.27 -20.58 -4.30
C GLN A 366 8.22 -21.66 -4.58
N SER A 367 7.40 -21.93 -3.57
CA SER A 367 6.27 -22.85 -3.64
C SER A 367 5.12 -22.19 -4.40
N ASP A 368 4.73 -22.79 -5.53
CA ASP A 368 3.60 -22.38 -6.35
C ASP A 368 2.28 -22.51 -5.58
N SER A 369 1.52 -21.41 -5.52
CA SER A 369 0.09 -21.42 -5.26
C SER A 369 -0.63 -21.39 -6.60
N GLU A 370 -1.46 -22.40 -6.85
CA GLU A 370 -2.31 -22.55 -8.02
C GLU A 370 -3.27 -21.35 -8.14
N ASP A 371 -3.10 -20.56 -9.21
CA ASP A 371 -4.16 -19.72 -9.78
C ASP A 371 -3.87 -19.56 -11.28
N ASP A 372 -4.77 -20.11 -12.11
CA ASP A 372 -4.74 -20.13 -13.56
C ASP A 372 -4.65 -18.72 -14.17
N TYR A 373 -3.49 -18.38 -14.74
CA TYR A 373 -3.39 -17.32 -15.75
C TYR A 373 -2.85 -17.93 -17.04
N LYS A 374 -3.72 -17.94 -18.05
CA LYS A 374 -3.45 -18.37 -19.41
C LYS A 374 -2.38 -17.47 -20.02
N TYR A 375 -1.15 -17.97 -20.14
CA TYR A 375 -0.10 -17.31 -20.90
C TYR A 375 -0.47 -17.33 -22.40
N LEU A 376 -0.11 -16.25 -23.10
CA LEU A 376 -0.12 -16.21 -24.55
C LEU A 376 0.89 -17.25 -25.07
N GLU A 377 0.38 -18.34 -25.65
CA GLU A 377 1.16 -19.22 -26.50
C GLU A 377 1.54 -18.43 -27.77
N ILE A 378 2.84 -18.30 -28.01
CA ILE A 378 3.36 -17.95 -29.32
C ILE A 378 3.12 -19.18 -30.20
N LEU A 379 2.21 -19.07 -31.15
CA LEU A 379 2.03 -20.07 -32.20
C LEU A 379 3.29 -20.04 -33.08
N ASP A 380 4.18 -20.99 -32.84
CA ASP A 380 5.29 -21.33 -33.74
C ASP A 380 4.69 -22.16 -34.89
N ASP A 381 4.59 -21.55 -36.07
CA ASP A 381 4.11 -22.19 -37.29
C ASP A 381 5.21 -23.08 -37.86
N GLY A 382 5.35 -24.26 -37.24
CA GLY A 382 6.35 -25.31 -37.52
C GLY A 382 6.80 -25.43 -38.97
N SER A 383 7.78 -24.59 -39.34
CA SER A 383 8.53 -24.68 -40.57
C SER A 383 9.96 -25.04 -40.19
N ASP A 384 10.32 -26.29 -40.49
CA ASP A 384 11.62 -26.88 -40.24
C ASP A 384 12.76 -26.03 -40.82
N LEU A 385 13.47 -25.29 -39.97
CA LEU A 385 14.77 -24.72 -40.30
C LEU A 385 15.87 -25.62 -39.70
N VAL A 386 16.35 -26.53 -40.54
CA VAL A 386 17.56 -27.32 -40.31
C VAL A 386 18.75 -26.36 -40.09
N PRO A 387 19.53 -26.51 -39.01
CA PRO A 387 20.70 -25.66 -38.81
C PRO A 387 21.84 -26.09 -39.75
N GLN A 388 22.04 -25.38 -40.85
CA GLN A 388 23.29 -25.45 -41.61
C GLN A 388 24.39 -24.69 -40.86
N LYS A 389 25.39 -25.42 -40.37
CA LYS A 389 26.67 -24.85 -39.93
C LYS A 389 27.40 -24.28 -41.15
N TYR A 390 27.49 -22.96 -41.24
CA TYR A 390 28.52 -22.29 -42.04
C TYR A 390 29.65 -21.85 -41.12
N GLU A 391 30.69 -22.67 -41.00
CA GLU A 391 31.99 -22.21 -40.51
C GLU A 391 32.61 -21.31 -41.59
N THR A 392 32.80 -20.04 -41.29
CA THR A 392 33.44 -19.07 -42.20
C THR A 392 34.95 -19.10 -41.99
N GLU A 393 35.76 -18.94 -43.04
CA GLU A 393 37.25 -18.85 -43.01
C GLU A 393 37.81 -17.88 -41.95
N ARG A 394 37.01 -16.90 -41.52
CA ARG A 394 37.36 -15.96 -40.45
C ARG A 394 37.48 -16.64 -39.08
N SER A 395 36.72 -17.71 -38.84
CA SER A 395 36.73 -18.47 -37.58
C SER A 395 37.95 -19.39 -37.44
N GLU A 396 38.50 -19.88 -38.56
CA GLU A 396 39.74 -20.67 -38.55
C GLU A 396 40.96 -19.78 -38.30
N LYS A 397 41.02 -18.58 -38.92
CA LYS A 397 42.09 -17.60 -38.65
C LYS A 397 42.14 -17.09 -37.21
N LEU A 398 40.98 -17.02 -36.54
CA LEU A 398 40.92 -16.65 -35.12
C LEU A 398 41.43 -17.76 -34.20
N LYS A 399 41.28 -19.02 -34.59
CA LYS A 399 41.81 -20.17 -33.82
C LYS A 399 43.32 -20.34 -34.00
N GLU A 400 43.87 -20.00 -35.17
CA GLU A 400 45.32 -19.99 -35.38
C GLU A 400 46.01 -18.92 -34.51
N LEU A 401 45.45 -17.71 -34.44
CA LEU A 401 45.98 -16.61 -33.61
C LEU A 401 45.96 -16.92 -32.10
N ASP A 402 44.95 -17.66 -31.62
CA ASP A 402 44.84 -18.03 -30.20
C ASP A 402 45.74 -19.23 -29.80
N SER A 403 46.34 -19.90 -30.79
CA SER A 403 47.25 -21.04 -30.57
C SER A 403 48.74 -20.66 -30.65
N ASP A 404 49.09 -19.57 -31.32
CA ASP A 404 50.47 -19.03 -31.35
C ASP A 404 50.84 -18.23 -30.09
N ASP A 405 49.86 -17.73 -29.33
CA ASP A 405 50.10 -17.00 -28.07
C ASP A 405 50.30 -17.92 -26.85
N ARG A 406 50.34 -19.24 -27.07
CA ARG A 406 50.57 -20.28 -26.04
C ARG A 406 51.71 -21.24 -26.40
N ARG A 407 52.83 -20.72 -26.89
CA ARG A 407 54.10 -21.46 -26.98
C ARG A 407 55.29 -20.70 -26.42
#